data_AF-A0A8H6Q5L1-F1
#
_entry.id   AF-A0A8H6Q5L1-F1
#
_cell.length_a   1.000
_cell.length_b   1.000
_cell.length_c   1.000
_cell.angle_alpha   90.00
_cell.angle_beta   90.00
_cell.angle_gamma   90.00
#
_symmetry.space_group_name_H-M   'P 1'
#
loop_
_entity.id
_entity.type
_entity.pdbx_description
1 polymer ?
#
loop_
_entity_poly.entity_id
_entity_poly.type
_entity_poly.pdbx_seq_one_letter_code
_entity_poly.pdbx_strand_id
1 'polypeptide(L)'
;MAGSFLPYHEPSIVQILIVISFFFFLSLAEWISARVIQAGIIGQIAVGIIYGLPLANILEEQWQDTFRVLGYVGLILIIFEGGLSARLDLLKKNFILSLLGAAVGVLFPIAFSYLLLYLGFGYGPVETFIVGAALSATSLGTTFAVIKSAARSVDLAQTRVGAVLVSAAVIDDVVGLVLLSIIANLGKLTGGGDANLGWIIGRPIVASVAMAILTPILTKYFFAKLFRRYIEHAFAQFDHVSNIILMVLVLCAFITIAAYAGTSVLFGAFLAGTFLTYIPSKHPSGPFVVMSREEGEREAHKSPTFVHTFEVYLLDVQSYLMEPLFFASIGFAIPFVQLWTGKRIWRGVVFSLLMVVAKFAVGIWLPLWKYFPLLRPSRRKELSKEGNGEQELQNDSSREKNGRSRSNTTWLSGLLLGSAMVARGEIGLLIIEIGFNETSYVTEDAFITGVWAILLNTIIGPMAVGLLVKFYGKRIGEGEWGLQEPEPLPGQNDERRAEA
;
A
#
# COMPACT_ATOMS: atom_id res chain seq x y z
N MET A 1 20.54 37.14 28.75
CA MET A 1 20.69 35.71 28.40
C MET A 1 19.53 34.91 28.96
N ALA A 2 18.37 34.96 28.30
CA ALA A 2 17.17 34.21 28.69
C ALA A 2 16.55 33.61 27.40
N GLY A 3 17.26 32.67 26.78
CA GLY A 3 16.86 32.13 25.48
C GLY A 3 17.65 30.90 25.01
N SER A 4 18.24 30.12 25.91
CA SER A 4 19.04 28.93 25.54
C SER A 4 18.38 27.58 25.86
N PHE A 5 17.18 27.56 26.48
CA PHE A 5 16.46 26.32 26.78
C PHE A 5 14.95 26.58 26.87
N LEU A 6 14.14 25.54 26.59
CA LEU A 6 12.69 25.60 26.73
C LEU A 6 12.34 25.47 28.22
N PRO A 7 11.74 26.48 28.87
CA PRO A 7 11.38 26.38 30.28
C PRO A 7 10.33 25.29 30.49
N TYR A 8 10.55 24.43 31.47
CA TYR A 8 9.58 23.39 31.82
C TYR A 8 8.36 24.06 32.48
N HIS A 9 7.23 23.99 31.80
CA HIS A 9 5.93 24.34 32.32
C HIS A 9 5.08 23.08 32.39
N GLU A 10 4.55 22.77 33.58
CA GLU A 10 3.64 21.64 33.74
C GLU A 10 2.41 21.84 32.85
N PRO A 11 2.03 20.84 32.03
CA PRO A 11 0.86 20.94 31.19
C PRO A 11 -0.39 21.06 32.06
N SER A 12 -1.39 21.79 31.57
CA SER A 12 -2.64 21.96 32.30
C SER A 12 -3.36 20.60 32.45
N ILE A 13 -4.10 20.43 33.55
CA ILE A 13 -4.88 19.21 33.78
C ILE A 13 -5.85 18.91 32.63
N VAL A 14 -6.40 19.96 32.01
CA VAL A 14 -7.31 19.86 30.86
C VAL A 14 -6.59 19.25 29.66
N GLN A 15 -5.39 19.72 29.32
CA GLN A 15 -4.58 19.17 28.23
C GLN A 15 -4.22 17.70 28.47
N ILE A 16 -3.80 17.36 29.69
CA ILE A 16 -3.48 15.97 30.06
C ILE A 16 -4.70 15.07 29.87
N LEU A 17 -5.86 15.47 30.37
CA LEU A 17 -7.10 14.70 30.24
C LEU A 17 -7.55 14.57 28.79
N ILE A 18 -7.40 15.63 27.97
CA ILE A 18 -7.68 15.58 26.54
C ILE A 18 -6.81 14.52 25.86
N VAL A 19 -5.49 14.55 26.07
CA VAL A 19 -4.56 13.61 25.44
C VAL A 19 -4.80 12.17 25.92
N ILE A 20 -5.03 11.96 27.21
CA ILE A 20 -5.38 10.63 27.76
C ILE A 20 -6.68 10.11 27.12
N SER A 21 -7.72 10.96 27.06
CA SER A 21 -9.00 10.59 26.46
C SER A 21 -8.84 10.27 24.97
N PHE A 22 -8.04 11.05 24.25
CA PHE A 22 -7.79 10.85 22.83
C PHE A 22 -7.18 9.47 22.55
N PHE A 23 -6.12 9.07 23.25
CA PHE A 23 -5.52 7.75 23.07
C PHE A 23 -6.44 6.60 23.52
N PHE A 24 -7.20 6.81 24.60
CA PHE A 24 -8.19 5.83 25.05
C PHE A 24 -9.28 5.61 23.97
N PHE A 25 -9.84 6.68 23.43
CA PHE A 25 -10.88 6.59 22.41
C PHE A 25 -10.35 6.10 21.07
N LEU A 26 -9.11 6.43 20.68
CA LEU A 26 -8.47 5.81 19.50
C LEU A 26 -8.45 4.29 19.61
N SER A 27 -8.00 3.78 20.76
CA SER A 27 -7.91 2.33 21.01
C SER A 27 -9.30 1.70 21.11
N LEU A 28 -10.23 2.33 21.82
CA LEU A 28 -11.60 1.82 21.96
C LEU A 28 -12.33 1.81 20.61
N ALA A 29 -12.22 2.88 19.81
CA ALA A 29 -12.88 2.97 18.51
C ALA A 29 -12.30 1.98 17.50
N GLU A 30 -10.98 1.75 17.52
CA GLU A 30 -10.33 0.69 16.73
C GLU A 30 -10.94 -0.67 17.07
N TRP A 31 -10.99 -1.02 18.36
CA TRP A 31 -11.53 -2.29 18.81
C TRP A 31 -13.01 -2.47 18.42
N ILE A 32 -13.84 -1.45 18.65
CA ILE A 32 -15.27 -1.47 18.26
C ILE A 32 -15.41 -1.66 16.75
N SER A 33 -14.67 -0.87 15.96
CA SER A 33 -14.77 -0.89 14.49
C SER A 33 -14.25 -2.21 13.90
N ALA A 34 -13.16 -2.76 14.45
CA ALA A 34 -12.65 -4.06 14.07
C ALA A 34 -13.67 -5.16 14.36
N ARG A 35 -14.41 -5.06 15.49
CA ARG A 35 -15.43 -6.05 15.85
C ARG A 35 -16.68 -5.96 14.97
N VAL A 36 -17.20 -4.75 14.75
CA VAL A 36 -18.47 -4.51 14.07
C VAL A 36 -18.31 -4.54 12.54
N ILE A 37 -17.31 -3.83 12.01
CA ILE A 37 -17.16 -3.54 10.57
C ILE A 37 -16.02 -4.38 9.93
N GLN A 38 -15.21 -5.07 10.74
CA GLN A 38 -13.99 -5.79 10.28
C GLN A 38 -12.92 -4.86 9.69
N ALA A 39 -12.92 -3.59 10.10
CA ALA A 39 -11.93 -2.60 9.71
C ALA A 39 -11.68 -1.61 10.87
N GLY A 40 -10.65 -1.87 11.69
CA GLY A 40 -10.32 -1.06 12.87
C GLY A 40 -9.97 0.39 12.54
N ILE A 41 -9.30 0.60 11.42
CA ILE A 41 -8.86 1.89 10.88
C ILE A 41 -9.97 2.96 10.84
N ILE A 42 -11.21 2.55 10.54
CA ILE A 42 -12.37 3.47 10.45
C ILE A 42 -12.63 4.15 11.81
N GLY A 43 -12.46 3.43 12.91
CA GLY A 43 -12.64 3.97 14.26
C GLY A 43 -11.65 5.09 14.57
N GLN A 44 -10.39 4.93 14.16
CA GLN A 44 -9.34 5.92 14.38
C GLN A 44 -9.58 7.19 13.55
N ILE A 45 -9.99 7.06 12.28
CA ILE A 45 -10.39 8.20 11.44
C ILE A 45 -11.55 8.96 12.08
N ALA A 46 -12.57 8.24 12.59
CA ALA A 46 -13.73 8.85 13.24
C ALA A 46 -13.35 9.65 14.50
N VAL A 47 -12.46 9.10 15.34
CA VAL A 47 -11.93 9.83 16.50
C VAL A 47 -11.15 11.07 16.06
N GLY A 48 -10.37 10.96 14.99
CA GLY A 48 -9.69 12.11 14.37
C GLY A 48 -10.66 13.23 13.98
N ILE A 49 -11.74 12.91 13.26
CA ILE A 49 -12.78 13.88 12.86
C ILE A 49 -13.44 14.52 14.09
N ILE A 50 -13.71 13.73 15.13
CA ILE A 50 -14.37 14.23 16.34
C ILE A 50 -13.47 15.18 17.10
N TYR A 51 -12.22 14.78 17.36
CA TYR A 51 -11.29 15.55 18.20
C TYR A 51 -10.66 16.74 17.48
N GLY A 52 -10.46 16.65 16.16
CA GLY A 52 -9.83 17.71 15.36
C GLY A 52 -10.79 18.80 14.89
N LEU A 53 -10.25 19.70 14.07
CA LEU A 53 -11.02 20.68 13.31
C LEU A 53 -11.74 19.99 12.13
N PRO A 54 -12.94 20.43 11.72
CA PRO A 54 -13.73 21.55 12.22
C PRO A 54 -14.85 21.15 13.22
N LEU A 55 -14.90 19.91 13.72
CA LEU A 55 -16.07 19.43 14.47
C LEU A 55 -16.10 19.89 15.93
N ALA A 56 -15.45 19.15 16.84
CA ALA A 56 -15.49 19.48 18.27
C ALA A 56 -14.28 20.32 18.70
N ASN A 57 -13.19 20.33 17.89
CA ASN A 57 -11.97 21.09 18.17
C ASN A 57 -11.47 20.92 19.62
N ILE A 58 -11.54 19.68 20.11
CA ILE A 58 -11.17 19.32 21.48
C ILE A 58 -9.65 19.24 21.61
N LEU A 59 -8.99 18.72 20.58
CA LEU A 59 -7.54 18.61 20.52
C LEU A 59 -6.94 19.90 19.97
N GLU A 60 -6.01 20.52 20.69
CA GLU A 60 -5.36 21.75 20.24
C GLU A 60 -4.59 21.56 18.93
N GLU A 61 -4.52 22.60 18.11
CA GLU A 61 -3.89 22.59 16.78
C GLU A 61 -2.43 22.12 16.83
N GLN A 62 -1.66 22.54 17.84
CA GLN A 62 -0.27 22.08 18.04
C GLN A 62 -0.15 20.55 18.18
N TRP A 63 -1.13 19.91 18.84
CA TRP A 63 -1.17 18.45 18.96
C TRP A 63 -1.62 17.80 17.65
N GLN A 64 -2.59 18.38 16.95
CA GLN A 64 -3.01 17.90 15.63
C GLN A 64 -1.82 17.88 14.64
N ASP A 65 -1.02 18.96 14.60
CA ASP A 65 0.18 19.04 13.77
C ASP A 65 1.26 18.05 14.19
N THR A 66 1.50 17.92 15.50
CA THR A 66 2.46 16.94 16.04
C THR A 66 2.06 15.52 15.66
N PHE A 67 0.78 15.16 15.85
CA PHE A 67 0.26 13.85 15.51
C PHE A 67 0.20 13.59 14.01
N ARG A 68 0.02 14.63 13.18
CA ARG A 68 0.15 14.52 11.73
C ARG A 68 1.57 14.12 11.32
N VAL A 69 2.60 14.74 11.90
CA VAL A 69 4.00 14.41 11.61
C VAL A 69 4.35 13.00 12.10
N LEU A 70 3.99 12.66 13.34
CA LEU A 70 4.22 11.31 13.89
C LEU A 70 3.45 10.24 13.10
N GLY A 71 2.21 10.52 12.72
CA GLY A 71 1.41 9.65 11.86
C GLY A 71 2.05 9.44 10.50
N TYR A 72 2.62 10.47 9.88
CA TYR A 72 3.33 10.32 8.61
C TYR A 72 4.60 9.46 8.73
N VAL A 73 5.31 9.53 9.87
CA VAL A 73 6.40 8.58 10.18
C VAL A 73 5.84 7.16 10.33
N GLY A 74 4.68 7.01 10.97
CA GLY A 74 3.95 5.75 11.04
C GLY A 74 3.64 5.17 9.67
N LEU A 75 3.14 5.98 8.74
CA LEU A 75 2.89 5.58 7.35
C LEU A 75 4.16 5.08 6.65
N ILE A 76 5.27 5.80 6.81
CA ILE A 76 6.58 5.40 6.28
C ILE A 76 6.99 4.02 6.82
N LEU A 77 6.80 3.78 8.12
CA LEU A 77 7.12 2.50 8.76
C LEU A 77 6.20 1.36 8.30
N ILE A 78 4.90 1.59 8.07
CA ILE A 78 3.98 0.59 7.48
C ILE A 78 4.48 0.13 6.11
N ILE A 79 4.91 1.10 5.29
CA ILE A 79 5.34 0.82 3.92
C ILE A 79 6.73 0.18 3.90
N PHE A 80 7.60 0.57 4.84
CA PHE A 80 8.89 -0.08 5.06
C PHE A 80 8.72 -1.53 5.52
N GLU A 81 7.85 -1.81 6.49
CA GLU A 81 7.45 -3.17 6.93
C GLU A 81 6.92 -4.01 5.75
N GLY A 82 6.06 -3.40 4.94
CA GLY A 82 5.55 -4.00 3.71
C GLY A 82 6.67 -4.34 2.71
N GLY A 83 7.67 -3.47 2.58
CA GLY A 83 8.87 -3.70 1.77
C GLY A 83 9.78 -4.82 2.30
N LEU A 84 9.94 -4.90 3.63
CA LEU A 84 10.67 -5.99 4.28
C LEU A 84 10.00 -7.36 4.03
N SER A 85 8.68 -7.37 4.00
CA SER A 85 7.84 -8.57 3.85
C SER A 85 7.52 -8.93 2.39
N ALA A 86 7.89 -8.08 1.43
CA ALA A 86 7.51 -8.23 0.03
C ALA A 86 8.26 -9.37 -0.69
N ARG A 87 7.49 -10.22 -1.38
CA ARG A 87 8.01 -11.27 -2.26
C ARG A 87 8.40 -10.75 -3.64
N LEU A 88 9.66 -10.35 -3.80
CA LEU A 88 10.21 -9.82 -5.06
C LEU A 88 10.10 -10.80 -6.24
N ASP A 89 10.16 -12.11 -6.00
CA ASP A 89 9.95 -13.13 -7.03
C ASP A 89 8.54 -13.05 -7.64
N LEU A 90 7.52 -12.95 -6.79
CA LEU A 90 6.12 -12.86 -7.21
C LEU A 90 5.83 -11.51 -7.87
N LEU A 91 6.38 -10.42 -7.33
CA LEU A 91 6.25 -9.09 -7.92
C LEU A 91 6.79 -9.09 -9.36
N LYS A 92 8.00 -9.62 -9.56
CA LYS A 92 8.62 -9.72 -10.89
C LYS A 92 7.83 -10.62 -11.84
N LYS A 93 7.38 -11.80 -11.37
CA LYS A 93 6.61 -12.76 -12.18
C LYS A 93 5.27 -12.18 -12.65
N ASN A 94 4.65 -11.28 -11.89
CA ASN A 94 3.34 -10.72 -12.20
C ASN A 94 3.37 -9.23 -12.61
N PHE A 95 4.55 -8.67 -12.87
CA PHE A 95 4.73 -7.24 -13.15
C PHE A 95 3.83 -6.69 -14.27
N ILE A 96 3.68 -7.42 -15.39
CA ILE A 96 2.84 -7.00 -16.52
C ILE A 96 1.37 -6.90 -16.08
N LEU A 97 0.89 -7.88 -15.31
CA LEU A 97 -0.47 -7.88 -14.81
C LEU A 97 -0.70 -6.70 -13.85
N SER A 98 0.26 -6.43 -12.96
CA SER A 98 0.21 -5.29 -12.06
C SER A 98 0.23 -3.95 -12.80
N LEU A 99 0.99 -3.84 -13.90
CA LEU A 99 1.02 -2.64 -14.74
C LEU A 99 -0.31 -2.40 -15.45
N LEU A 100 -0.93 -3.44 -16.01
CA LEU A 100 -2.27 -3.34 -16.59
C LEU A 100 -3.32 -3.00 -15.53
N GLY A 101 -3.18 -3.59 -14.34
CA GLY A 101 -4.05 -3.31 -13.20
C GLY A 101 -3.96 -1.85 -12.74
N ALA A 102 -2.74 -1.32 -12.57
CA ALA A 102 -2.48 0.08 -12.26
C ALA A 102 -3.02 1.03 -13.36
N ALA A 103 -2.77 0.70 -14.64
CA ALA A 103 -3.28 1.50 -15.75
C ALA A 103 -4.82 1.59 -15.74
N VAL A 104 -5.53 0.48 -15.56
CA VAL A 104 -7.00 0.50 -15.38
C VAL A 104 -7.38 1.23 -14.10
N GLY A 105 -6.62 1.02 -13.03
CA GLY A 105 -6.79 1.66 -11.73
C GLY A 105 -6.69 3.19 -11.78
N VAL A 106 -6.00 3.75 -12.77
CA VAL A 106 -5.89 5.21 -12.97
C VAL A 106 -6.88 5.70 -14.03
N LEU A 107 -6.92 5.05 -15.19
CA LEU A 107 -7.70 5.50 -16.34
C LEU A 107 -9.20 5.41 -16.11
N PHE A 108 -9.69 4.35 -15.46
CA PHE A 108 -11.14 4.18 -15.24
C PHE A 108 -11.70 5.22 -14.26
N PRO A 109 -11.09 5.48 -13.08
CA PRO A 109 -11.55 6.55 -12.21
C PRO A 109 -11.59 7.91 -12.89
N ILE A 110 -10.58 8.26 -13.70
CA ILE A 110 -10.57 9.52 -14.45
C ILE A 110 -11.69 9.53 -15.50
N ALA A 111 -11.82 8.48 -16.31
CA ALA A 111 -12.85 8.39 -17.34
C ALA A 111 -14.28 8.45 -16.75
N PHE A 112 -14.52 7.75 -15.65
CA PHE A 112 -15.81 7.75 -14.96
C PHE A 112 -16.08 9.08 -14.25
N SER A 113 -15.02 9.79 -13.82
CA SER A 113 -15.16 11.17 -13.34
C SER A 113 -15.64 12.10 -14.45
N TYR A 114 -15.12 11.98 -15.68
CA TYR A 114 -15.66 12.72 -16.83
C TYR A 114 -17.12 12.34 -17.16
N LEU A 115 -17.46 11.06 -17.08
CA LEU A 115 -18.83 10.62 -17.30
C LEU A 115 -19.82 11.23 -16.29
N LEU A 116 -19.46 11.26 -15.01
CA LEU A 116 -20.38 11.73 -13.97
C LEU A 116 -20.26 13.22 -13.69
N LEU A 117 -19.05 13.73 -13.41
CA LEU A 117 -18.84 15.10 -12.98
C LEU A 117 -18.98 16.08 -14.15
N TYR A 118 -18.35 15.80 -15.30
CA TYR A 118 -18.45 16.70 -16.45
C TYR A 118 -19.81 16.58 -17.14
N LEU A 119 -20.22 15.38 -17.56
CA LEU A 119 -21.49 15.21 -18.31
C LEU A 119 -22.75 15.22 -17.42
N GLY A 120 -22.68 14.79 -16.16
CA GLY A 120 -23.83 14.75 -15.25
C GLY A 120 -23.90 15.95 -14.29
N PHE A 121 -22.80 16.21 -13.59
CA PHE A 121 -22.48 17.35 -12.72
C PHE A 121 -22.62 18.73 -13.36
N GLY A 122 -22.18 18.82 -14.63
CA GLY A 122 -21.89 20.08 -15.31
C GLY A 122 -20.61 20.76 -14.80
N TYR A 123 -19.69 20.00 -14.19
CA TYR A 123 -18.39 20.49 -13.72
C TYR A 123 -17.45 20.77 -14.91
N GLY A 124 -16.49 21.67 -14.77
CA GLY A 124 -15.50 21.97 -15.79
C GLY A 124 -14.58 20.77 -16.14
N PRO A 125 -13.93 20.78 -17.31
CA PRO A 125 -13.10 19.65 -17.73
C PRO A 125 -11.81 19.52 -16.89
N VAL A 126 -11.19 20.64 -16.52
CA VAL A 126 -9.97 20.64 -15.70
C VAL A 126 -10.30 20.32 -14.25
N GLU A 127 -11.39 20.87 -13.70
CA GLU A 127 -11.83 20.54 -12.34
C GLU A 127 -12.18 19.04 -12.21
N THR A 128 -12.81 18.47 -13.23
CA THR A 128 -13.13 17.04 -13.29
C THR A 128 -11.88 16.17 -13.37
N PHE A 129 -10.86 16.60 -14.12
CA PHE A 129 -9.57 15.91 -14.15
C PHE A 129 -8.91 15.89 -12.77
N ILE A 130 -8.88 17.03 -12.08
CA ILE A 130 -8.26 17.15 -10.75
C ILE A 130 -8.98 16.24 -9.74
N VAL A 131 -10.31 16.30 -9.68
CA VAL A 131 -11.10 15.44 -8.78
C VAL A 131 -10.94 13.96 -9.18
N GLY A 132 -10.96 13.63 -10.46
CA GLY A 132 -10.74 12.26 -10.93
C GLY A 132 -9.34 11.72 -10.65
N ALA A 133 -8.32 12.57 -10.76
CA ALA A 133 -6.93 12.25 -10.41
C ALA A 133 -6.78 11.96 -8.92
N ALA A 134 -7.39 12.78 -8.05
CA ALA A 134 -7.44 12.53 -6.61
C ALA A 134 -8.07 11.16 -6.27
N LEU A 135 -9.17 10.81 -6.96
CA LEU A 135 -9.86 9.53 -6.80
C LEU A 135 -9.20 8.37 -7.55
N SER A 136 -8.14 8.62 -8.32
CA SER A 136 -7.36 7.56 -8.97
C SER A 136 -6.22 7.05 -8.07
N ALA A 137 -5.68 7.91 -7.20
CA ALA A 137 -4.58 7.60 -6.30
C ALA A 137 -4.99 6.59 -5.22
N THR A 138 -4.40 5.39 -5.25
CA THR A 138 -4.60 4.33 -4.25
C THR A 138 -3.66 4.53 -3.05
N SER A 139 -4.15 4.31 -1.82
CA SER A 139 -3.32 4.43 -0.60
C SER A 139 -2.52 3.16 -0.33
N LEU A 140 -1.20 3.22 -0.53
CA LEU A 140 -0.28 2.16 -0.13
C LEU A 140 -0.39 1.84 1.37
N GLY A 141 -0.40 2.86 2.22
CA GLY A 141 -0.50 2.71 3.67
C GLY A 141 -1.76 1.99 4.12
N THR A 142 -2.93 2.42 3.63
CA THR A 142 -4.20 1.78 3.96
C THR A 142 -4.24 0.35 3.43
N THR A 143 -3.70 0.09 2.23
CA THR A 143 -3.63 -1.25 1.65
C THR A 143 -2.83 -2.20 2.54
N PHE A 144 -1.62 -1.80 2.98
CA PHE A 144 -0.79 -2.62 3.86
C PHE A 144 -1.39 -2.80 5.26
N ALA A 145 -1.94 -1.74 5.86
CA ALA A 145 -2.62 -1.81 7.15
C ALA A 145 -3.81 -2.78 7.12
N VAL A 146 -4.61 -2.75 6.04
CA VAL A 146 -5.73 -3.67 5.85
C VAL A 146 -5.27 -5.11 5.62
N ILE A 147 -4.26 -5.32 4.79
CA ILE A 147 -3.66 -6.65 4.56
C ILE A 147 -3.24 -7.27 5.90
N LYS A 148 -2.55 -6.49 6.74
CA LYS A 148 -2.06 -6.90 8.05
C LYS A 148 -3.20 -7.17 9.04
N SER A 149 -4.16 -6.24 9.16
CA SER A 149 -5.32 -6.39 10.04
C SER A 149 -6.19 -7.60 9.67
N ALA A 150 -6.32 -7.89 8.37
CA ALA A 150 -7.08 -9.02 7.86
C ALA A 150 -6.31 -10.36 7.92
N ALA A 151 -4.99 -10.35 8.18
CA ALA A 151 -4.11 -11.52 8.09
C ALA A 151 -4.34 -12.61 9.15
N ARG A 152 -5.38 -12.54 10.00
CA ARG A 152 -5.65 -13.53 11.07
C ARG A 152 -5.78 -14.98 10.61
N SER A 153 -5.98 -15.24 9.31
CA SER A 153 -6.11 -16.59 8.75
C SER A 153 -5.24 -16.89 7.54
N VAL A 154 -4.86 -15.87 6.76
CA VAL A 154 -4.00 -16.00 5.58
C VAL A 154 -3.16 -14.73 5.50
N ASP A 155 -1.84 -14.88 5.47
CA ASP A 155 -0.94 -13.76 5.18
C ASP A 155 -1.08 -13.39 3.69
N LEU A 156 -1.94 -12.41 3.43
CA LEU A 156 -2.21 -11.94 2.07
C LEU A 156 -0.95 -11.37 1.42
N ALA A 157 0.02 -10.83 2.17
CA ALA A 157 1.25 -10.29 1.61
C ALA A 157 2.10 -11.38 0.92
N GLN A 158 1.99 -12.63 1.36
CA GLN A 158 2.70 -13.78 0.79
C GLN A 158 1.97 -14.44 -0.40
N THR A 159 0.75 -13.99 -0.71
CA THR A 159 -0.04 -14.54 -1.81
C THR A 159 0.32 -13.93 -3.16
N ARG A 160 0.03 -14.65 -4.25
CA ARG A 160 0.21 -14.12 -5.61
C ARG A 160 -0.67 -12.90 -5.88
N VAL A 161 -1.92 -12.90 -5.39
CA VAL A 161 -2.81 -11.73 -5.48
C VAL A 161 -2.28 -10.55 -4.67
N GLY A 162 -1.72 -10.79 -3.48
CA GLY A 162 -1.07 -9.76 -2.66
C GLY A 162 0.12 -9.14 -3.36
N ALA A 163 0.96 -9.93 -4.03
CA ALA A 163 2.05 -9.40 -4.83
C ALA A 163 1.54 -8.51 -5.98
N VAL A 164 0.48 -8.92 -6.69
CA VAL A 164 -0.13 -8.07 -7.74
C VAL A 164 -0.65 -6.76 -7.14
N LEU A 165 -1.33 -6.83 -6.00
CA LEU A 165 -1.87 -5.67 -5.27
C LEU A 165 -0.76 -4.70 -4.85
N VAL A 166 0.29 -5.19 -4.20
CA VAL A 166 1.43 -4.38 -3.76
C VAL A 166 2.13 -3.73 -4.96
N SER A 167 2.41 -4.50 -6.02
CA SER A 167 3.04 -3.96 -7.22
C SER A 167 2.18 -2.91 -7.91
N ALA A 168 0.86 -3.11 -8.00
CA ALA A 168 -0.05 -2.16 -8.62
C ALA A 168 -0.15 -0.87 -7.79
N ALA A 169 -0.25 -0.99 -6.47
CA ALA A 169 -0.30 0.17 -5.57
C ALA A 169 1.01 0.99 -5.61
N VAL A 170 2.17 0.34 -5.75
CA VAL A 170 3.47 1.03 -5.92
C VAL A 170 3.53 1.78 -7.25
N ILE A 171 3.01 1.20 -8.34
CA ILE A 171 2.93 1.90 -9.63
C ILE A 171 1.96 3.07 -9.54
N ASP A 172 0.79 2.89 -8.90
CA ASP A 172 -0.21 3.94 -8.68
C ASP A 172 0.36 5.11 -7.86
N ASP A 173 1.26 4.87 -6.90
CA ASP A 173 1.93 5.92 -6.12
C ASP A 173 2.84 6.80 -6.99
N VAL A 174 3.61 6.19 -7.89
CA VAL A 174 4.44 6.91 -8.88
C VAL A 174 3.54 7.72 -9.82
N VAL A 175 2.45 7.13 -10.31
CA VAL A 175 1.49 7.84 -11.17
C VAL A 175 0.80 8.98 -10.41
N GLY A 176 0.46 8.77 -9.13
CA GLY A 176 -0.11 9.77 -8.24
C GLY A 176 0.79 10.99 -8.10
N LEU A 177 2.11 10.80 -7.96
CA LEU A 177 3.06 11.91 -7.97
C LEU A 177 3.15 12.66 -9.31
N VAL A 178 3.04 11.94 -10.42
CA VAL A 178 3.01 12.56 -11.75
C VAL A 178 1.76 13.43 -11.88
N LEU A 179 0.60 12.91 -11.49
CA LEU A 179 -0.67 13.66 -11.48
C LEU A 179 -0.58 14.88 -10.56
N LEU A 180 -0.03 14.71 -9.36
CA LEU A 180 0.21 15.80 -8.41
C LEU A 180 1.10 16.89 -9.01
N SER A 181 2.20 16.49 -9.65
CA SER A 181 3.13 17.41 -10.31
C SER A 181 2.45 18.16 -11.46
N ILE A 182 1.62 17.49 -12.26
CA ILE A 182 0.83 18.14 -13.32
C ILE A 182 -0.10 19.19 -12.72
N ILE A 183 -0.84 18.84 -11.68
CA ILE A 183 -1.87 19.70 -11.07
C ILE A 183 -1.24 20.93 -10.39
N ALA A 184 -0.17 20.76 -9.62
CA ALA A 184 0.54 21.88 -9.00
C ALA A 184 1.12 22.86 -10.03
N ASN A 185 1.41 22.40 -11.26
CA ASN A 185 1.91 23.27 -12.33
C ASN A 185 0.80 23.90 -13.17
N LEU A 186 -0.40 23.31 -13.23
CA LEU A 186 -1.57 23.97 -13.83
C LEU A 186 -1.87 25.32 -13.14
N GLY A 187 -1.71 25.39 -11.80
CA GLY A 187 -1.83 26.65 -11.04
C GLY A 187 -0.72 27.67 -11.30
N LYS A 188 0.45 27.23 -11.75
CA LYS A 188 1.59 28.13 -12.06
C LYS A 188 1.56 28.67 -13.49
N LEU A 189 1.03 27.89 -14.43
CA LEU A 189 0.91 28.26 -15.84
C LEU A 189 -0.03 29.45 -16.07
N THR A 190 -1.01 29.66 -15.20
CA THR A 190 -1.86 30.86 -15.20
C THR A 190 -1.08 32.16 -14.91
N GLY A 191 0.15 32.07 -14.39
CA GLY A 191 1.04 33.20 -14.12
C GLY A 191 2.08 33.53 -15.21
N GLY A 192 2.03 32.88 -16.38
CA GLY A 192 2.92 33.20 -17.52
C GLY A 192 4.35 32.66 -17.43
N GLY A 193 4.61 31.65 -16.60
CA GLY A 193 5.93 31.03 -16.46
C GLY A 193 6.25 30.05 -17.59
N ASP A 194 7.46 30.18 -18.16
CA ASP A 194 8.04 29.29 -19.18
C ASP A 194 8.47 27.95 -18.54
N ALA A 195 7.49 27.12 -18.19
CA ALA A 195 7.72 25.86 -17.49
C ALA A 195 8.03 24.74 -18.51
N ASN A 196 9.18 24.07 -18.36
CA ASN A 196 9.51 22.87 -19.12
C ASN A 196 8.65 21.69 -18.65
N LEU A 197 7.39 21.64 -19.12
CA LEU A 197 6.38 20.63 -18.81
C LEU A 197 6.92 19.20 -18.98
N GLY A 198 7.73 18.97 -20.02
CA GLY A 198 8.33 17.67 -20.29
C GLY A 198 9.24 17.18 -19.15
N TRP A 199 10.10 18.05 -18.63
CA TRP A 199 10.97 17.70 -17.50
C TRP A 199 10.20 17.59 -16.18
N ILE A 200 9.19 18.42 -15.96
CA ILE A 200 8.35 18.39 -14.75
C ILE A 200 7.60 17.07 -14.63
N ILE A 201 7.00 16.60 -15.73
CA ILE A 201 6.27 15.32 -15.78
C ILE A 201 7.26 14.15 -15.81
N GLY A 202 8.35 14.29 -16.57
CA GLY A 202 9.34 13.23 -16.76
C GLY A 202 10.18 12.96 -15.51
N ARG A 203 10.48 13.98 -14.69
CA ARG A 203 11.41 13.84 -13.56
C ARG A 203 10.93 12.80 -12.53
N PRO A 204 9.70 12.82 -12.00
CA PRO A 204 9.23 11.80 -11.06
C PRO A 204 9.30 10.38 -11.67
N ILE A 205 8.88 10.22 -12.94
CA ILE A 205 8.88 8.92 -13.63
C ILE A 205 10.30 8.38 -13.76
N VAL A 206 11.21 9.20 -14.31
CA VAL A 206 12.61 8.80 -14.53
C VAL A 206 13.28 8.50 -13.20
N ALA A 207 13.05 9.32 -12.16
CA ALA A 207 13.58 9.09 -10.82
C ALA A 207 13.07 7.78 -10.21
N SER A 208 11.76 7.52 -10.26
CA SER A 208 11.17 6.29 -9.72
C SER A 208 11.66 5.05 -10.48
N VAL A 209 11.70 5.09 -11.81
CA VAL A 209 12.20 3.98 -12.64
C VAL A 209 13.70 3.74 -12.39
N ALA A 210 14.49 4.81 -12.32
CA ALA A 210 15.90 4.71 -12.02
C ALA A 210 16.13 4.08 -10.63
N MET A 211 15.41 4.51 -9.59
CA MET A 211 15.49 3.88 -8.27
C MET A 211 15.05 2.41 -8.31
N ALA A 212 13.93 2.09 -8.95
CA ALA A 212 13.41 0.72 -9.05
C ALA A 212 14.41 -0.25 -9.71
N ILE A 213 15.18 0.22 -10.70
CA ILE A 213 16.16 -0.58 -11.43
C ILE A 213 17.52 -0.59 -10.72
N LEU A 214 18.01 0.58 -10.29
CA LEU A 214 19.33 0.72 -9.70
C LEU A 214 19.40 0.06 -8.32
N THR A 215 18.36 0.13 -7.50
CA THR A 215 18.33 -0.48 -6.17
C THR A 215 18.69 -1.97 -6.23
N PRO A 216 17.94 -2.87 -6.90
CA PRO A 216 18.28 -4.30 -6.91
C PRO A 216 19.63 -4.61 -7.57
N ILE A 217 20.05 -3.83 -8.58
CA ILE A 217 21.36 -3.99 -9.23
C ILE A 217 22.49 -3.66 -8.25
N LEU A 218 22.43 -2.49 -7.61
CA LEU A 218 23.44 -2.06 -6.64
C LEU A 218 23.44 -2.97 -5.42
N THR A 219 22.28 -3.41 -4.94
CA THR A 219 22.26 -4.36 -3.82
C THR A 219 22.95 -5.66 -4.19
N LYS A 220 22.66 -6.23 -5.37
CA LYS A 220 23.24 -7.52 -5.79
C LYS A 220 24.74 -7.46 -6.02
N TYR A 221 25.20 -6.47 -6.77
CA TYR A 221 26.57 -6.46 -7.26
C TYR A 221 27.54 -5.71 -6.34
N PHE A 222 27.06 -4.70 -5.61
CA PHE A 222 27.90 -3.84 -4.78
C PHE A 222 27.65 -4.06 -3.28
N PHE A 223 26.47 -3.72 -2.76
CA PHE A 223 26.22 -3.70 -1.32
C PHE A 223 26.27 -5.09 -0.68
N ALA A 224 25.67 -6.12 -1.29
CA ALA A 224 25.72 -7.47 -0.75
C ALA A 224 27.16 -8.03 -0.71
N LYS A 225 28.00 -7.68 -1.68
CA LYS A 225 29.42 -8.07 -1.70
C LYS A 225 30.21 -7.32 -0.63
N LEU A 226 29.96 -6.03 -0.47
CA LEU A 226 30.60 -5.19 0.54
C LEU A 226 30.22 -5.63 1.96
N PHE A 227 28.92 -5.87 2.18
CA PHE A 227 28.37 -6.29 3.46
C PHE A 227 28.97 -7.62 3.92
N ARG A 228 28.94 -8.66 3.05
CA ARG A 228 29.53 -9.97 3.36
C ARG A 228 31.04 -9.92 3.61
N ARG A 229 31.75 -9.03 2.92
CA ARG A 229 33.22 -8.97 3.02
C ARG A 229 33.73 -8.22 4.25
N TYR A 230 33.04 -7.16 4.67
CA TYR A 230 33.57 -6.23 5.68
C TYR A 230 32.67 -6.05 6.90
N ILE A 231 31.36 -6.24 6.76
CA ILE A 231 30.39 -5.85 7.79
C ILE A 231 29.89 -7.09 8.55
N GLU A 232 29.62 -8.19 7.85
CA GLU A 232 28.96 -9.40 8.41
C GLU A 232 29.60 -9.91 9.70
N HIS A 233 30.95 -9.96 9.77
CA HIS A 233 31.65 -10.44 10.96
C HIS A 233 31.49 -9.57 12.20
N ALA A 234 31.46 -8.24 12.04
CA ALA A 234 31.22 -7.31 13.13
C ALA A 234 29.72 -7.22 13.48
N PHE A 235 28.88 -7.32 12.46
CA PHE A 235 27.42 -7.23 12.59
C PHE A 235 26.83 -8.41 13.37
N ALA A 236 27.37 -9.62 13.16
CA ALA A 236 26.96 -10.84 13.85
C ALA A 236 27.22 -10.81 15.37
N GLN A 237 28.00 -9.86 15.88
CA GLN A 237 28.28 -9.74 17.31
C GLN A 237 27.18 -9.00 18.09
N PHE A 238 26.35 -8.21 17.40
CA PHE A 238 25.39 -7.29 18.04
C PHE A 238 23.93 -7.55 17.62
N ASP A 239 23.65 -8.66 16.93
CA ASP A 239 22.33 -9.17 16.55
C ASP A 239 21.31 -8.08 16.18
N HIS A 240 20.31 -7.86 17.03
CA HIS A 240 19.21 -6.93 16.78
C HIS A 240 19.63 -5.46 16.76
N VAL A 241 20.61 -5.05 17.57
CA VAL A 241 21.04 -3.65 17.67
C VAL A 241 21.65 -3.20 16.34
N SER A 242 22.50 -4.04 15.76
CA SER A 242 23.07 -3.80 14.44
C SER A 242 21.97 -3.74 13.37
N ASN A 243 21.00 -4.67 13.40
CA ASN A 243 19.87 -4.66 12.48
C ASN A 243 19.07 -3.34 12.55
N ILE A 244 18.74 -2.84 13.76
CA ILE A 244 18.00 -1.58 13.93
C ILE A 244 18.79 -0.39 13.38
N ILE A 245 20.06 -0.27 13.73
CA ILE A 245 20.91 0.84 13.25
C ILE A 245 20.93 0.86 11.72
N LEU A 246 21.12 -0.30 11.08
CA LEU A 246 21.15 -0.37 9.62
C LEU A 246 19.77 -0.12 9.00
N MET A 247 18.68 -0.59 9.61
CA MET A 247 17.32 -0.27 9.17
C MET A 247 17.10 1.24 9.14
N VAL A 248 17.41 1.93 10.23
CA VAL A 248 17.25 3.39 10.35
C VAL A 248 18.13 4.12 9.34
N LEU A 249 19.41 3.76 9.22
CA LEU A 249 20.33 4.40 8.28
C LEU A 249 19.88 4.23 6.83
N VAL A 250 19.49 3.03 6.43
CA VAL A 250 19.03 2.75 5.07
C VAL A 250 17.70 3.45 4.80
N LEU A 251 16.75 3.40 5.73
CA LEU A 251 15.47 4.08 5.60
C LEU A 251 15.67 5.59 5.41
N CYS A 252 16.47 6.23 6.27
CA CYS A 252 16.82 7.64 6.14
C CYS A 252 17.50 7.97 4.80
N ALA A 253 18.44 7.13 4.35
CA ALA A 253 19.12 7.34 3.07
C ALA A 253 18.15 7.27 1.90
N PHE A 254 17.28 6.25 1.84
CA PHE A 254 16.31 6.07 0.76
C PHE A 254 15.24 7.16 0.74
N ILE A 255 14.73 7.58 1.91
CA ILE A 255 13.79 8.70 2.01
C ILE A 255 14.44 9.98 1.50
N THR A 256 15.68 10.24 1.90
CA THR A 256 16.44 11.42 1.47
C THR A 256 16.68 11.39 -0.05
N ILE A 257 17.15 10.27 -0.59
CA ILE A 257 17.35 10.08 -2.03
C ILE A 257 16.02 10.28 -2.78
N ALA A 258 14.93 9.70 -2.28
CA ALA A 258 13.62 9.82 -2.89
C ALA A 258 13.14 11.28 -2.95
N ALA A 259 13.22 11.99 -1.82
CA ALA A 259 12.83 13.39 -1.71
C ALA A 259 13.63 14.30 -2.66
N TYR A 260 14.97 14.15 -2.70
CA TYR A 260 15.83 14.98 -3.56
C TYR A 260 15.75 14.59 -5.05
N ALA A 261 15.53 13.31 -5.37
CA ALA A 261 15.31 12.88 -6.74
C ALA A 261 13.94 13.32 -7.29
N GLY A 262 12.99 13.64 -6.42
CA GLY A 262 11.63 14.03 -6.80
C GLY A 262 10.71 12.83 -7.06
N THR A 263 10.96 11.70 -6.41
CA THR A 263 10.07 10.53 -6.36
C THR A 263 9.38 10.46 -4.98
N SER A 264 8.51 9.48 -4.79
CA SER A 264 7.74 9.32 -3.57
C SER A 264 8.62 8.87 -2.42
N VAL A 265 8.51 9.56 -1.30
CA VAL A 265 9.12 9.15 -0.02
C VAL A 265 8.62 7.76 0.38
N LEU A 266 7.35 7.46 0.12
CA LEU A 266 6.74 6.16 0.42
C LEU A 266 7.34 5.07 -0.47
N PHE A 267 7.52 5.35 -1.77
CA PHE A 267 8.24 4.45 -2.67
C PHE A 267 9.70 4.22 -2.23
N GLY A 268 10.38 5.27 -1.78
CA GLY A 268 11.71 5.17 -1.19
C GLY A 268 11.75 4.25 0.02
N ALA A 269 10.79 4.40 0.95
CA ALA A 269 10.65 3.54 2.13
C ALA A 269 10.38 2.07 1.75
N PHE A 270 9.52 1.82 0.76
CA PHE A 270 9.29 0.47 0.23
C PHE A 270 10.58 -0.15 -0.31
N LEU A 271 11.32 0.60 -1.15
CA LEU A 271 12.59 0.14 -1.71
C LEU A 271 13.64 -0.10 -0.61
N ALA A 272 13.68 0.72 0.43
CA ALA A 272 14.57 0.53 1.59
C ALA A 272 14.33 -0.82 2.27
N GLY A 273 13.06 -1.19 2.48
CA GLY A 273 12.70 -2.49 3.03
C GLY A 273 13.17 -3.64 2.12
N THR A 274 12.84 -3.57 0.83
CA THR A 274 13.26 -4.62 -0.13
C THR A 274 14.79 -4.73 -0.27
N PHE A 275 15.50 -3.60 -0.16
CA PHE A 275 16.96 -3.53 -0.19
C PHE A 275 17.56 -4.27 1.00
N LEU A 276 17.03 -4.06 2.20
CA LEU A 276 17.49 -4.73 3.42
C LEU A 276 17.17 -6.22 3.41
N THR A 277 16.01 -6.64 2.90
CA THR A 277 15.70 -8.07 2.74
C THR A 277 16.69 -8.77 1.81
N TYR A 278 17.32 -8.04 0.89
CA TYR A 278 18.25 -8.60 -0.10
C TYR A 278 19.74 -8.50 0.28
N ILE A 279 20.09 -7.77 1.34
CA ILE A 279 21.48 -7.70 1.84
C ILE A 279 21.92 -9.00 2.53
N PRO A 280 21.20 -9.55 3.52
CA PRO A 280 21.60 -10.72 4.27
C PRO A 280 21.08 -11.96 3.56
N SER A 281 21.83 -12.46 2.60
CA SER A 281 21.64 -13.85 2.18
C SER A 281 22.99 -14.55 2.15
N LYS A 282 23.12 -15.53 3.06
CA LYS A 282 24.20 -16.55 3.04
C LYS A 282 24.21 -17.31 1.70
N HIS A 283 23.11 -17.29 0.94
CA HIS A 283 23.00 -17.86 -0.40
C HIS A 283 22.42 -16.85 -1.40
N PRO A 284 23.25 -16.09 -2.14
CA PRO A 284 22.79 -15.12 -3.15
C PRO A 284 21.97 -15.73 -4.31
N SER A 285 21.86 -17.07 -4.35
CA SER A 285 21.03 -17.88 -5.26
C SER A 285 19.81 -18.53 -4.58
N GLY A 286 19.59 -18.26 -3.28
CA GLY A 286 18.42 -18.69 -2.49
C GLY A 286 17.10 -18.16 -3.04
N PRO A 287 15.98 -18.87 -2.84
CA PRO A 287 14.68 -18.38 -3.28
C PRO A 287 14.40 -17.00 -2.64
N PHE A 288 13.85 -16.05 -3.41
CA PHE A 288 13.55 -14.68 -2.95
C PHE A 288 12.32 -14.64 -2.03
N VAL A 289 12.30 -15.50 -1.03
CA VAL A 289 11.18 -15.71 -0.12
C VAL A 289 11.53 -15.07 1.21
N VAL A 290 10.63 -14.22 1.70
CA VAL A 290 10.69 -13.71 3.06
C VAL A 290 10.28 -14.85 3.97
N MET A 291 11.18 -15.30 4.84
CA MET A 291 10.85 -16.34 5.82
C MET A 291 10.01 -15.73 6.94
N SER A 292 8.95 -16.44 7.31
CA SER A 292 8.04 -16.02 8.38
C SER A 292 8.71 -16.11 9.75
N ARG A 293 8.12 -15.43 10.75
CA ARG A 293 8.54 -15.47 12.16
C ARG A 293 8.79 -16.89 12.68
N GLU A 294 7.89 -17.82 12.39
CA GLU A 294 7.99 -19.22 12.87
C GLU A 294 9.14 -20.00 12.23
N GLU A 295 9.56 -19.64 11.02
CA GLU A 295 10.68 -20.29 10.33
C GLU A 295 12.03 -19.75 10.81
N GLY A 296 12.10 -18.46 11.16
CA GLY A 296 13.30 -17.83 11.72
C GLY A 296 13.64 -18.31 13.14
N GLU A 297 12.62 -18.56 13.98
CA GLU A 297 12.81 -19.10 15.33
C GLU A 297 13.19 -20.60 15.33
N ARG A 298 12.81 -21.36 14.29
CA ARG A 298 13.11 -22.80 14.18
C ARG A 298 14.56 -23.10 13.80
N GLU A 299 15.27 -22.15 13.20
CA GLU A 299 16.67 -22.32 12.78
C GLU A 299 17.59 -21.41 13.58
N ALA A 300 17.82 -21.76 14.86
CA ALA A 300 18.62 -21.02 15.85
C ALA A 300 20.08 -20.67 15.46
N HIS A 301 20.54 -21.09 14.27
CA HIS A 301 21.89 -20.86 13.73
C HIS A 301 21.91 -19.88 12.54
N LYS A 302 20.77 -19.28 12.19
CA LYS A 302 20.68 -18.20 11.19
C LYS A 302 20.49 -16.85 11.89
N SER A 303 21.23 -15.84 11.44
CA SER A 303 21.16 -14.47 11.95
C SER A 303 19.73 -13.93 11.91
N PRO A 304 19.29 -13.11 12.89
CA PRO A 304 17.94 -12.57 12.90
C PRO A 304 17.66 -11.78 11.62
N THR A 305 16.55 -12.06 10.96
CA THR A 305 16.14 -11.31 9.77
C THR A 305 15.73 -9.88 10.14
N PHE A 306 15.83 -8.96 9.19
CA PHE A 306 15.36 -7.58 9.42
C PHE A 306 13.86 -7.51 9.75
N VAL A 307 13.06 -8.39 9.12
CA VAL A 307 11.63 -8.55 9.44
C VAL A 307 11.45 -8.93 10.90
N HIS A 308 12.16 -9.94 11.39
CA HIS A 308 12.06 -10.37 12.79
C HIS A 308 12.51 -9.27 13.75
N THR A 309 13.61 -8.55 13.47
CA THR A 309 14.00 -7.41 14.31
C THR A 309 12.94 -6.30 14.31
N PHE A 310 12.32 -6.01 13.16
CA PHE A 310 11.24 -5.03 13.08
C PHE A 310 10.03 -5.48 13.93
N GLU A 311 9.66 -6.75 13.84
CA GLU A 311 8.57 -7.36 14.62
C GLU A 311 8.78 -7.23 16.13
N VAL A 312 9.99 -7.47 16.61
CA VAL A 312 10.29 -7.44 18.05
C VAL A 312 10.33 -6.02 18.62
N TYR A 313 10.88 -5.04 17.87
CA TYR A 313 11.21 -3.73 18.45
C TYR A 313 10.36 -2.56 17.95
N LEU A 314 9.85 -2.64 16.72
CA LEU A 314 9.15 -1.51 16.08
C LEU A 314 7.67 -1.78 15.88
N LEU A 315 7.26 -3.05 15.75
CA LEU A 315 5.88 -3.43 15.42
C LEU A 315 4.85 -2.97 16.45
N ASP A 316 5.15 -3.08 17.74
CA ASP A 316 4.20 -2.69 18.79
C ASP A 316 4.01 -1.17 18.82
N VAL A 317 5.10 -0.41 18.78
CA VAL A 317 5.05 1.06 18.68
C VAL A 317 4.32 1.48 17.40
N GLN A 318 4.58 0.77 16.30
CA GLN A 318 3.93 1.02 15.04
C GLN A 318 2.42 0.78 15.13
N SER A 319 1.99 -0.37 15.64
CA SER A 319 0.59 -0.81 15.59
C SER A 319 -0.29 -0.12 16.65
N TYR A 320 0.27 0.19 17.83
CA TYR A 320 -0.50 0.75 18.94
C TYR A 320 -0.36 2.27 19.10
N LEU A 321 0.63 2.90 18.47
CA LEU A 321 0.86 4.35 18.58
C LEU A 321 0.89 5.03 17.22
N MET A 322 1.81 4.65 16.33
CA MET A 322 2.06 5.42 15.10
C MET A 322 0.96 5.25 14.04
N GLU A 323 0.47 4.03 13.82
CA GLU A 323 -0.64 3.73 12.90
C GLU A 323 -1.96 4.39 13.34
N PRO A 324 -2.39 4.32 14.61
CA PRO A 324 -3.56 5.06 15.08
C PRO A 324 -3.45 6.57 14.88
N LEU A 325 -2.26 7.15 15.13
CA LEU A 325 -2.03 8.58 14.92
C LEU A 325 -2.08 8.95 13.43
N PHE A 326 -1.57 8.10 12.54
CA PHE A 326 -1.69 8.29 11.09
C PHE A 326 -3.15 8.37 10.67
N PHE A 327 -3.97 7.39 11.04
CA PHE A 327 -5.38 7.37 10.64
C PHE A 327 -6.21 8.46 11.32
N ALA A 328 -5.90 8.83 12.56
CA ALA A 328 -6.48 10.00 13.21
C ALA A 328 -6.14 11.30 12.46
N SER A 329 -4.90 11.42 11.95
CA SER A 329 -4.46 12.60 11.20
C SER A 329 -5.19 12.82 9.88
N ILE A 330 -5.62 11.74 9.22
CA ILE A 330 -6.54 11.81 8.07
C ILE A 330 -7.87 12.42 8.51
N GLY A 331 -8.35 12.06 9.70
CA GLY A 331 -9.56 12.64 10.30
C GLY A 331 -9.48 14.15 10.49
N PHE A 332 -8.32 14.67 10.92
CA PHE A 332 -8.10 16.12 11.11
C PHE A 332 -8.17 16.92 9.81
N ALA A 333 -7.87 16.30 8.67
CA ALA A 333 -7.84 16.97 7.37
C ALA A 333 -9.22 17.06 6.70
N ILE A 334 -10.26 16.40 7.24
CA ILE A 334 -11.58 16.33 6.61
C ILE A 334 -12.44 17.53 7.02
N PRO A 335 -12.91 18.38 6.08
CA PRO A 335 -13.79 19.52 6.35
C PRO A 335 -15.25 19.08 6.65
N PHE A 336 -15.45 18.32 7.72
CA PHE A 336 -16.67 17.56 7.98
C PHE A 336 -17.96 18.40 7.99
N VAL A 337 -17.94 19.61 8.56
CA VAL A 337 -19.12 20.48 8.67
C VAL A 337 -19.66 20.88 7.28
N GLN A 338 -18.79 21.08 6.30
CA GLN A 338 -19.16 21.54 4.95
C GLN A 338 -19.77 20.43 4.09
N LEU A 339 -19.62 19.17 4.53
CA LEU A 339 -20.09 17.98 3.83
C LEU A 339 -21.62 17.84 3.85
N TRP A 340 -22.31 18.38 4.85
CA TRP A 340 -23.70 18.02 5.19
C TRP A 340 -24.80 18.82 4.48
N THR A 341 -24.63 19.11 3.20
CA THR A 341 -25.72 19.65 2.37
C THR A 341 -26.35 18.54 1.52
N GLY A 342 -27.69 18.47 1.41
CA GLY A 342 -28.38 17.40 0.68
C GLY A 342 -27.86 17.17 -0.76
N LYS A 343 -27.57 18.25 -1.49
CA LYS A 343 -26.93 18.20 -2.83
C LYS A 343 -25.53 17.56 -2.79
N ARG A 344 -24.71 17.91 -1.80
CA ARG A 344 -23.32 17.45 -1.65
C ARG A 344 -23.27 15.98 -1.25
N ILE A 345 -24.17 15.56 -0.35
CA ILE A 345 -24.26 14.17 0.13
C ILE A 345 -24.58 13.22 -1.02
N TRP A 346 -25.68 13.44 -1.77
CA TRP A 346 -26.07 12.47 -2.80
C TRP A 346 -25.05 12.42 -3.93
N ARG A 347 -24.50 13.58 -4.36
CA ARG A 347 -23.45 13.65 -5.38
C ARG A 347 -22.20 12.89 -4.95
N GLY A 348 -21.79 13.10 -3.69
CA GLY A 348 -20.69 12.39 -3.07
C GLY A 348 -20.89 10.88 -3.08
N VAL A 349 -22.03 10.40 -2.58
CA VAL A 349 -22.36 8.96 -2.52
C VAL A 349 -22.39 8.32 -3.92
N VAL A 350 -23.05 8.95 -4.89
CA VAL A 350 -23.11 8.42 -6.27
C VAL A 350 -21.72 8.38 -6.89
N PHE A 351 -20.91 9.41 -6.66
CA PHE A 351 -19.54 9.44 -7.14
C PHE A 351 -18.68 8.37 -6.46
N SER A 352 -18.80 8.15 -5.15
CA SER A 352 -18.13 7.04 -4.44
C SER A 352 -18.45 5.70 -5.06
N LEU A 353 -19.74 5.38 -5.23
CA LEU A 353 -20.18 4.10 -5.78
C LEU A 353 -19.61 3.89 -7.20
N LEU A 354 -19.58 4.94 -8.01
CA LEU A 354 -18.97 4.87 -9.34
C LEU A 354 -17.45 4.61 -9.27
N MET A 355 -16.74 5.24 -8.33
CA MET A 355 -15.31 5.02 -8.13
C MET A 355 -14.99 3.62 -7.58
N VAL A 356 -15.88 3.08 -6.74
CA VAL A 356 -15.82 1.69 -6.30
C VAL A 356 -15.87 0.77 -7.53
N VAL A 357 -16.89 0.93 -8.39
CA VAL A 357 -17.02 0.14 -9.63
C VAL A 357 -15.78 0.28 -10.53
N ALA A 358 -15.24 1.49 -10.66
CA ALA A 358 -14.03 1.74 -11.44
C ALA A 358 -12.82 0.91 -10.94
N LYS A 359 -12.62 0.81 -9.63
CA LYS A 359 -11.51 0.02 -9.06
C LYS A 359 -11.79 -1.49 -9.05
N PHE A 360 -13.05 -1.91 -8.95
CA PHE A 360 -13.42 -3.32 -9.15
C PHE A 360 -13.04 -3.83 -10.54
N ALA A 361 -13.03 -2.97 -11.56
CA ALA A 361 -12.58 -3.32 -12.92
C ALA A 361 -11.12 -3.82 -12.95
N VAL A 362 -10.26 -3.37 -12.03
CA VAL A 362 -8.87 -3.86 -11.90
C VAL A 362 -8.83 -5.36 -11.58
N GLY A 363 -9.74 -5.82 -10.73
CA GLY A 363 -9.87 -7.21 -10.33
C GLY A 363 -10.24 -8.18 -11.46
N ILE A 364 -10.89 -7.67 -12.52
CA ILE A 364 -11.35 -8.46 -13.68
C ILE A 364 -10.17 -9.01 -14.48
N TRP A 365 -8.99 -8.39 -14.40
CA TRP A 365 -7.80 -8.89 -15.07
C TRP A 365 -7.37 -10.29 -14.62
N LEU A 366 -7.62 -10.68 -13.37
CA LEU A 366 -7.24 -12.00 -12.85
C LEU A 366 -7.95 -13.16 -13.56
N PRO A 367 -9.30 -13.20 -13.65
CA PRO A 367 -9.98 -14.24 -14.43
C PRO A 367 -9.66 -14.14 -15.92
N LEU A 368 -9.48 -12.93 -16.46
CA LEU A 368 -9.12 -12.75 -17.87
C LEU A 368 -7.69 -13.22 -18.20
N TRP A 369 -6.79 -13.27 -17.22
CA TRP A 369 -5.41 -13.73 -17.39
C TRP A 369 -5.29 -15.19 -17.89
N LYS A 370 -6.38 -15.97 -17.83
CA LYS A 370 -6.46 -17.31 -18.43
C LYS A 370 -6.49 -17.29 -19.95
N TYR A 371 -6.96 -16.21 -20.56
CA TYR A 371 -7.16 -16.09 -22.01
C TYR A 371 -6.00 -15.38 -22.73
N PHE A 372 -5.00 -14.86 -22.00
CA PHE A 372 -3.83 -14.18 -22.57
C PHE A 372 -2.52 -14.98 -22.36
N PRO A 373 -2.34 -16.13 -23.03
CA PRO A 373 -1.16 -16.98 -22.83
C PRO A 373 0.15 -16.33 -23.33
N LEU A 374 0.09 -15.43 -24.31
CA LEU A 374 1.25 -14.74 -24.89
C LEU A 374 1.94 -13.76 -23.93
N LEU A 375 1.20 -13.24 -22.93
CA LEU A 375 1.72 -12.30 -21.93
C LEU A 375 2.19 -12.99 -20.65
N ARG A 376 2.10 -14.33 -20.59
CA ARG A 376 2.60 -15.11 -19.45
C ARG A 376 4.12 -15.26 -19.55
N PRO A 377 4.88 -15.09 -18.45
CA PRO A 377 6.28 -15.49 -18.44
C PRO A 377 6.37 -16.97 -18.79
N SER A 378 7.20 -17.31 -19.78
CA SER A 378 7.39 -18.69 -20.25
C SER A 378 7.65 -19.63 -19.08
N ARG A 379 6.69 -20.53 -18.83
CA ARG A 379 6.91 -21.73 -18.02
C ARG A 379 7.98 -22.54 -18.76
N ARG A 380 9.21 -22.55 -18.24
CA ARG A 380 10.25 -23.44 -18.75
C ARG A 380 9.69 -24.86 -18.57
N LYS A 381 9.56 -25.59 -19.67
CA LYS A 381 9.08 -26.98 -19.72
C LYS A 381 9.86 -27.82 -18.70
N GLU A 382 9.21 -28.29 -17.65
CA GLU A 382 9.68 -29.48 -16.95
C GLU A 382 9.11 -30.70 -17.68
N LEU A 383 10.02 -31.58 -18.08
CA LEU A 383 9.74 -32.87 -18.65
C LEU A 383 9.10 -33.78 -17.59
N SER A 384 7.98 -34.41 -17.96
CA SER A 384 7.86 -35.86 -17.79
C SER A 384 7.01 -36.43 -18.93
N LYS A 385 7.70 -37.17 -19.81
CA LYS A 385 7.10 -38.34 -20.44
C LYS A 385 6.85 -39.35 -19.33
N GLU A 386 5.65 -39.88 -19.22
CA GLU A 386 5.44 -41.27 -18.86
C GLU A 386 4.07 -41.75 -19.34
N GLY A 387 4.12 -42.70 -20.29
CA GLY A 387 3.37 -43.95 -20.26
C GLY A 387 1.85 -43.95 -20.49
N ASN A 388 1.45 -44.61 -21.58
CA ASN A 388 0.25 -45.45 -21.78
C ASN A 388 -0.51 -45.84 -20.50
N GLY A 389 -1.83 -46.00 -20.44
CA GLY A 389 -2.92 -46.11 -21.40
C GLY A 389 -4.18 -46.44 -20.59
N GLU A 390 -5.35 -46.33 -21.21
CA GLU A 390 -6.66 -46.76 -20.69
C GLU A 390 -7.14 -46.11 -19.37
N GLN A 391 -7.82 -44.96 -19.49
CA GLN A 391 -8.94 -44.56 -18.60
C GLN A 391 -9.66 -43.31 -19.17
N GLU A 392 -10.10 -43.37 -20.42
CA GLU A 392 -11.06 -42.41 -20.97
C GLU A 392 -12.46 -43.01 -20.80
N LEU A 393 -13.20 -42.56 -19.77
CA LEU A 393 -14.69 -42.50 -19.74
C LEU A 393 -15.27 -42.07 -18.36
N GLN A 394 -14.47 -41.85 -17.31
CA GLN A 394 -14.96 -41.37 -16.00
C GLN A 394 -14.50 -39.94 -15.59
N ASN A 395 -13.75 -39.22 -16.44
CA ASN A 395 -13.03 -38.02 -16.03
C ASN A 395 -13.67 -36.66 -16.38
N ASP A 396 -14.87 -36.64 -16.98
CA ASP A 396 -15.50 -35.38 -17.41
C ASP A 396 -16.27 -34.66 -16.27
N SER A 397 -16.97 -35.40 -15.40
CA SER A 397 -17.72 -34.78 -14.29
C SER A 397 -16.82 -34.23 -13.17
N SER A 398 -15.63 -34.81 -12.98
CA SER A 398 -14.61 -34.35 -12.03
C SER A 398 -13.80 -33.17 -12.59
N ARG A 399 -13.55 -33.11 -13.91
CA ARG A 399 -12.94 -31.95 -14.58
C ARG A 399 -13.85 -30.72 -14.57
N GLU A 400 -15.15 -30.87 -14.81
CA GLU A 400 -16.09 -29.73 -14.74
C GLU A 400 -16.25 -29.17 -13.31
N LYS A 401 -16.32 -30.03 -12.29
CA LYS A 401 -16.38 -29.59 -10.87
C LYS A 401 -15.09 -28.88 -10.44
N ASN A 402 -13.92 -29.39 -10.84
CA ASN A 402 -12.65 -28.70 -10.57
C ASN A 402 -12.50 -27.40 -11.35
N GLY A 403 -12.98 -27.34 -12.60
CA GLY A 403 -12.98 -26.12 -13.42
C GLY A 403 -13.85 -25.00 -12.82
N ARG A 404 -15.07 -25.32 -12.38
CA ARG A 404 -15.97 -24.35 -11.72
C ARG A 404 -15.44 -23.87 -10.37
N SER A 405 -14.92 -24.78 -9.53
CA SER A 405 -14.33 -24.41 -8.23
C SER A 405 -13.13 -23.46 -8.39
N ARG A 406 -12.25 -23.75 -9.36
CA ARG A 406 -11.05 -22.95 -9.67
C ARG A 406 -11.37 -21.62 -10.34
N SER A 407 -12.46 -21.53 -11.10
CA SER A 407 -12.98 -20.27 -11.63
C SER A 407 -13.48 -19.38 -10.49
N ASN A 408 -14.30 -19.93 -9.59
CA ASN A 408 -14.88 -19.18 -8.46
C ASN A 408 -13.81 -18.62 -7.51
N THR A 409 -12.73 -19.36 -7.22
CA THR A 409 -11.63 -18.83 -6.40
C THR A 409 -10.86 -17.72 -7.11
N THR A 410 -10.70 -17.78 -8.43
CA THR A 410 -10.05 -16.71 -9.20
C THR A 410 -10.87 -15.42 -9.18
N TRP A 411 -12.19 -15.51 -9.28
CA TRP A 411 -13.09 -14.35 -9.16
C TRP A 411 -13.04 -13.74 -7.75
N LEU A 412 -12.97 -14.57 -6.70
CA LEU A 412 -12.80 -14.08 -5.33
C LEU A 412 -11.47 -13.33 -5.14
N SER A 413 -10.36 -13.84 -5.69
CA SER A 413 -9.08 -13.12 -5.69
C SER A 413 -9.15 -11.81 -6.48
N GLY A 414 -9.87 -11.78 -7.60
CA GLY A 414 -10.14 -10.55 -8.36
C GLY A 414 -10.94 -9.52 -7.55
N LEU A 415 -12.00 -9.95 -6.87
CA LEU A 415 -12.79 -9.09 -5.99
C LEU A 415 -11.97 -8.54 -4.83
N LEU A 416 -11.09 -9.37 -4.24
CA LEU A 416 -10.16 -8.94 -3.20
C LEU A 416 -9.20 -7.86 -3.71
N LEU A 417 -8.59 -8.09 -4.88
CA LEU A 417 -7.69 -7.11 -5.52
C LEU A 417 -8.40 -5.78 -5.76
N GLY A 418 -9.58 -5.82 -6.40
CA GLY A 418 -10.37 -4.62 -6.69
C GLY A 418 -10.77 -3.87 -5.42
N SER A 419 -11.27 -4.58 -4.41
CA SER A 419 -11.69 -4.01 -3.12
C SER A 419 -10.53 -3.35 -2.38
N ALA A 420 -9.36 -3.98 -2.37
CA ALA A 420 -8.18 -3.43 -1.71
C ALA A 420 -7.69 -2.13 -2.38
N MET A 421 -7.85 -2.01 -3.71
CA MET A 421 -7.47 -0.80 -4.45
C MET A 421 -8.52 0.33 -4.39
N VAL A 422 -9.69 0.10 -3.79
CA VAL A 422 -10.72 1.14 -3.56
C VAL A 422 -10.25 2.17 -2.54
N ALA A 423 -9.49 1.75 -1.53
CA ALA A 423 -9.07 2.64 -0.45
C ALA A 423 -8.32 3.87 -0.99
N ARG A 424 -8.72 5.05 -0.51
CA ARG A 424 -8.06 6.33 -0.77
C ARG A 424 -7.33 6.78 0.48
N GLY A 425 -6.25 7.53 0.28
CA GLY A 425 -5.37 7.96 1.35
C GLY A 425 -5.00 9.42 1.23
N GLU A 426 -3.95 9.74 1.97
CA GLU A 426 -3.32 11.05 2.07
C GLU A 426 -2.98 11.66 0.71
N ILE A 427 -2.49 10.88 -0.26
CA ILE A 427 -2.17 11.41 -1.61
C ILE A 427 -3.43 11.89 -2.35
N GLY A 428 -4.56 11.20 -2.19
CA GLY A 428 -5.83 11.64 -2.79
C GLY A 428 -6.33 12.95 -2.18
N LEU A 429 -6.22 13.09 -0.85
CA LEU A 429 -6.55 14.34 -0.15
C LEU A 429 -5.61 15.47 -0.57
N LEU A 430 -4.30 15.20 -0.63
CA LEU A 430 -3.30 16.18 -1.03
C LEU A 430 -3.54 16.68 -2.47
N ILE A 431 -3.84 15.79 -3.42
CA ILE A 431 -4.14 16.19 -4.80
C ILE A 431 -5.35 17.13 -4.87
N ILE A 432 -6.45 16.80 -4.16
CA ILE A 432 -7.66 17.63 -4.21
C ILE A 432 -7.50 18.95 -3.45
N GLU A 433 -6.73 18.97 -2.35
CA GLU A 433 -6.39 20.18 -1.60
C GLU A 433 -5.49 21.12 -2.39
N ILE A 434 -4.43 20.62 -3.03
CA ILE A 434 -3.61 21.43 -3.94
C ILE A 434 -4.46 21.93 -5.11
N GLY A 435 -5.30 21.07 -5.66
CA GLY A 435 -6.26 21.44 -6.69
C GLY A 435 -7.15 22.63 -6.29
N PHE A 436 -7.66 22.63 -5.05
CA PHE A 436 -8.55 23.67 -4.54
C PHE A 436 -7.83 24.94 -4.07
N ASN A 437 -6.68 24.80 -3.41
CA ASN A 437 -5.99 25.92 -2.79
C ASN A 437 -4.97 26.61 -3.71
N GLU A 438 -4.34 25.86 -4.63
CA GLU A 438 -3.28 26.39 -5.51
C GLU A 438 -3.74 26.63 -6.95
N THR A 439 -4.94 26.18 -7.31
CA THR A 439 -5.48 26.40 -8.66
C THR A 439 -6.84 27.10 -8.62
N SER A 440 -7.14 27.90 -9.63
CA SER A 440 -8.45 28.56 -9.78
C SER A 440 -9.53 27.67 -10.41
N TYR A 441 -9.20 26.41 -10.72
CA TYR A 441 -10.07 25.53 -11.49
C TYR A 441 -11.08 24.77 -10.65
N VAL A 442 -10.75 24.43 -9.39
CA VAL A 442 -11.61 23.58 -8.56
C VAL A 442 -12.61 24.42 -7.78
N THR A 443 -13.89 24.24 -8.08
CA THR A 443 -14.98 24.86 -7.33
C THR A 443 -15.16 24.19 -5.96
N GLU A 444 -15.73 24.91 -4.98
CA GLU A 444 -16.03 24.36 -3.65
C GLU A 444 -16.96 23.13 -3.75
N ASP A 445 -17.95 23.16 -4.65
CA ASP A 445 -18.86 22.03 -4.88
C ASP A 445 -18.12 20.79 -5.41
N ALA A 446 -17.14 20.97 -6.31
CA ALA A 446 -16.32 19.87 -6.82
C ALA A 446 -15.36 19.33 -5.76
N PHE A 447 -14.69 20.22 -5.02
CA PHE A 447 -13.84 19.89 -3.88
C PHE A 447 -14.60 19.01 -2.87
N ILE A 448 -15.76 19.47 -2.41
CA ILE A 448 -16.54 18.74 -1.40
C ILE A 448 -17.09 17.41 -1.96
N THR A 449 -17.52 17.38 -3.23
CA THR A 449 -17.95 16.13 -3.86
C THR A 449 -16.81 15.09 -3.90
N GLY A 450 -15.59 15.53 -4.21
CA GLY A 450 -14.41 14.67 -4.22
C GLY A 450 -13.98 14.23 -2.82
N VAL A 451 -13.99 15.13 -1.82
CA VAL A 451 -13.69 14.79 -0.42
C VAL A 451 -14.68 13.76 0.12
N TRP A 452 -15.99 13.92 -0.16
CA TRP A 452 -16.99 12.90 0.17
C TRP A 452 -16.64 11.55 -0.44
N ALA A 453 -16.23 11.56 -1.72
CA ALA A 453 -15.90 10.33 -2.42
C ALA A 453 -14.65 9.64 -1.87
N ILE A 454 -13.61 10.41 -1.55
CA ILE A 454 -12.41 9.93 -0.88
C ILE A 454 -12.78 9.29 0.46
N LEU A 455 -13.50 10.02 1.31
CA LEU A 455 -13.89 9.57 2.65
C LEU A 455 -14.67 8.24 2.61
N LEU A 456 -15.70 8.15 1.77
CA LEU A 456 -16.50 6.94 1.66
C LEU A 456 -15.68 5.77 1.10
N ASN A 457 -14.79 6.01 0.13
CA ASN A 457 -13.95 4.95 -0.45
C ASN A 457 -12.86 4.48 0.53
N THR A 458 -12.31 5.36 1.35
CA THR A 458 -11.40 5.03 2.47
C THR A 458 -12.08 4.11 3.50
N ILE A 459 -13.40 4.18 3.64
CA ILE A 459 -14.19 3.30 4.53
C ILE A 459 -14.57 1.99 3.82
N ILE A 460 -15.12 2.11 2.60
CA ILE A 460 -15.67 0.97 1.83
C ILE A 460 -14.58 -0.06 1.50
N GLY A 461 -13.37 0.38 1.10
CA GLY A 461 -12.26 -0.51 0.73
C GLY A 461 -11.85 -1.46 1.86
N PRO A 462 -11.38 -0.95 3.02
CA PRO A 462 -11.04 -1.76 4.19
C PRO A 462 -12.16 -2.69 4.65
N MET A 463 -13.40 -2.18 4.71
CA MET A 463 -14.56 -2.97 5.10
C MET A 463 -14.81 -4.14 4.13
N ALA A 464 -14.75 -3.89 2.82
CA ALA A 464 -14.94 -4.94 1.81
C ALA A 464 -13.84 -6.01 1.88
N VAL A 465 -12.57 -5.61 2.05
CA VAL A 465 -11.46 -6.55 2.22
C VAL A 465 -11.63 -7.36 3.52
N GLY A 466 -11.90 -6.70 4.65
CA GLY A 466 -12.10 -7.39 5.94
C GLY A 466 -13.21 -8.43 5.89
N LEU A 467 -14.34 -8.12 5.25
CA LEU A 467 -15.44 -9.06 5.04
C LEU A 467 -15.04 -10.20 4.10
N LEU A 468 -14.38 -9.91 2.97
CA LEU A 468 -13.93 -10.95 2.03
C LEU A 468 -12.95 -11.93 2.69
N VAL A 469 -12.01 -11.43 3.48
CA VAL A 469 -11.03 -12.29 4.16
C VAL A 469 -11.67 -13.11 5.27
N LYS A 470 -12.59 -12.51 6.04
CA LYS A 470 -13.34 -13.24 7.08
C LYS A 470 -14.13 -14.42 6.52
N PHE A 471 -14.82 -14.23 5.39
CA PHE A 471 -15.70 -15.27 4.84
C PHE A 471 -15.01 -16.19 3.83
N TYR A 472 -14.02 -15.70 3.09
CA TYR A 472 -13.41 -16.40 1.95
C TYR A 472 -11.88 -16.49 2.01
N GLY A 473 -11.23 -15.99 3.07
CA GLY A 473 -9.77 -15.93 3.19
C GLY A 473 -9.09 -17.27 2.91
N LYS A 474 -9.53 -18.36 3.56
CA LYS A 474 -8.98 -19.70 3.34
C LYS A 474 -9.07 -20.16 1.87
N ARG A 475 -10.22 -19.92 1.21
CA ARG A 475 -10.41 -20.27 -0.22
C ARG A 475 -9.54 -19.45 -1.16
N ILE A 476 -9.26 -18.19 -0.79
CA ILE A 476 -8.36 -17.33 -1.55
C ILE A 476 -6.91 -17.79 -1.35
N GLY A 477 -6.51 -18.11 -0.11
CA GLY A 477 -5.17 -18.59 0.24
C GLY A 477 -4.81 -19.95 -0.38
N GLU A 478 -5.77 -20.88 -0.48
CA GLU A 478 -5.59 -22.18 -1.12
C GLU A 478 -5.81 -22.13 -2.66
N GLY A 479 -6.24 -20.99 -3.19
CA GLY A 479 -6.54 -20.81 -4.60
C GLY A 479 -5.29 -20.65 -5.48
N GLU A 480 -5.50 -20.63 -6.81
CA GLU A 480 -4.42 -20.44 -7.81
C GLU A 480 -3.63 -19.13 -7.63
N TRP A 481 -4.29 -18.12 -7.05
CA TRP A 481 -3.72 -16.80 -6.74
C TRP A 481 -3.36 -16.63 -5.26
N GLY A 482 -3.44 -17.70 -4.49
CA GLY A 482 -3.16 -17.73 -3.05
C GLY A 482 -1.67 -17.89 -2.73
N LEU A 483 -1.38 -18.56 -1.62
CA LEU A 483 -0.01 -18.81 -1.14
C LEU A 483 0.75 -19.64 -2.18
N GLN A 484 2.00 -19.25 -2.45
CA GLN A 484 2.86 -19.97 -3.39
C GLN A 484 4.00 -20.62 -2.63
N GLU A 485 4.19 -21.93 -2.84
CA GLU A 485 5.36 -22.63 -2.32
C GLU A 485 6.65 -22.02 -2.89
N PRO A 486 7.75 -22.00 -2.12
CA PRO A 486 9.06 -21.59 -2.61
C PRO A 486 9.47 -22.44 -3.82
N GLU A 487 10.02 -21.81 -4.87
CA GLU A 487 10.67 -22.57 -5.94
C GLU A 487 11.88 -23.32 -5.35
N PRO A 488 12.01 -24.64 -5.54
CA PRO A 488 13.15 -25.40 -5.03
C PRO A 488 14.45 -24.91 -5.66
N LEU A 489 15.51 -24.90 -4.86
CA LEU A 489 16.83 -24.46 -5.29
C LEU A 489 17.34 -25.34 -6.45
N PRO A 490 17.98 -24.76 -7.49
CA PRO A 490 18.71 -25.57 -8.46
C PRO A 490 19.82 -26.36 -7.72
N GLY A 491 19.64 -27.69 -7.64
CA GLY A 491 20.50 -28.65 -6.93
C GLY A 491 19.81 -29.46 -5.82
N GLN A 492 18.70 -28.99 -5.23
CA GLN A 492 17.99 -29.73 -4.17
C GLN A 492 17.21 -30.95 -4.69
N ASN A 493 16.82 -30.94 -5.96
CA ASN A 493 16.18 -32.09 -6.60
C ASN A 493 17.17 -33.25 -6.84
N ASP A 494 18.48 -32.97 -6.91
CA ASP A 494 19.49 -34.02 -7.10
C ASP A 494 19.80 -34.73 -5.76
N GLU A 495 19.79 -34.01 -4.62
CA GLU A 495 19.90 -34.62 -3.29
C GLU A 495 18.68 -35.47 -2.93
N ARG A 496 17.45 -34.97 -3.17
CA ARG A 496 16.22 -35.76 -2.94
C ARG A 496 16.07 -36.99 -3.85
N ARG A 497 16.73 -36.99 -5.02
CA ARG A 497 16.79 -38.15 -5.92
C ARG A 497 17.94 -39.11 -5.61
N ALA A 498 18.92 -38.68 -4.82
CA ALA A 498 19.99 -39.55 -4.34
C ALA A 498 19.59 -40.29 -3.04
N GLU A 499 18.62 -39.75 -2.30
CA GLU A 499 18.07 -40.34 -1.07
C GLU A 499 16.82 -41.21 -1.29
N ALA A 500 16.26 -41.25 -2.51
CA ALA A 500 15.15 -42.11 -2.91
C ALA A 500 15.62 -43.14 -3.92
#